data_AF-A0A1Q3FJR1-F1
#
_entry.id   AF-A0A1Q3FJR1-F1
#
_cell.length_a   1.000
_cell.length_b   1.000
_cell.length_c   1.000
_cell.angle_alpha   90.00
_cell.angle_beta   90.00
_cell.angle_gamma   90.00
#
_symmetry.space_group_name_H-M   'P 1'
#
loop_
_entity.id
_entity.type
_entity.pdbx_description
1 polymer ?
#
loop_
_entity_poly.entity_id
_entity_poly.type
_entity_poly.pdbx_seq_one_letter_code
_entity_poly.pdbx_strand_id
1 'polypeptide(L)'
;MQARWIGLGMNTTKSTYMRGRGSKGNGLQCLNPIVVAGDELEEVNEFVYLRSLVTADNDTSKEIRTRIQAGHRAYFGLKKTLSSDKVQRSTNLTMHK
;
A
#
# COMPACT_ATOMS: atom_id res chain seq x y z
N MET A 1 -17.98 -5.52 -26.89
CA MET A 1 -18.81 -6.64 -26.37
C MET A 1 -18.24 -8.04 -26.62
N GLN A 2 -17.17 -8.23 -27.42
CA GLN A 2 -16.73 -9.57 -27.85
C GLN A 2 -15.94 -10.38 -26.79
N ALA A 3 -15.23 -9.72 -25.86
CA ALA A 3 -14.35 -10.40 -24.89
C ALA A 3 -15.09 -11.19 -23.79
N ARG A 4 -16.29 -10.76 -23.37
CA ARG A 4 -17.05 -11.47 -22.32
C ARG A 4 -17.55 -12.84 -22.79
N TRP A 5 -17.85 -12.96 -24.09
CA TRP A 5 -18.37 -14.19 -24.69
C TRP A 5 -17.32 -15.32 -24.78
N ILE A 6 -16.03 -14.97 -24.82
CA ILE A 6 -14.91 -15.92 -24.74
C ILE A 6 -14.47 -16.18 -23.29
N GLY A 7 -15.26 -15.75 -22.29
CA GLY A 7 -14.99 -15.95 -20.87
C GLY A 7 -14.03 -14.92 -20.25
N LEU A 8 -13.62 -13.88 -20.99
CA LEU A 8 -12.79 -12.80 -20.46
C LEU A 8 -13.68 -11.74 -19.78
N GLY A 9 -13.78 -11.81 -18.46
CA GLY A 9 -14.51 -10.86 -17.62
C GLY A 9 -13.58 -10.15 -16.63
N MET A 10 -13.88 -8.89 -16.34
CA MET A 10 -13.17 -8.14 -15.31
C MET A 10 -13.51 -8.73 -13.92
N ASN A 11 -12.50 -8.87 -13.06
CA ASN A 11 -12.72 -9.26 -11.68
C ASN A 11 -12.84 -8.01 -10.81
N THR A 12 -14.07 -7.59 -10.53
CA THR A 12 -14.36 -6.40 -9.71
C THR A 12 -13.88 -6.52 -8.28
N THR A 13 -13.84 -7.73 -7.71
CA THR A 13 -13.32 -7.96 -6.35
C THR A 13 -11.81 -7.77 -6.25
N LYS A 14 -11.07 -8.04 -7.32
CA LYS A 14 -9.60 -7.92 -7.38
C LYS A 14 -9.13 -6.60 -7.99
N SER A 15 -10.04 -5.81 -8.54
CA SER A 15 -9.72 -4.61 -9.32
C SER A 15 -10.35 -3.41 -8.64
N THR A 16 -9.51 -2.48 -8.21
CA THR A 16 -9.91 -1.18 -7.67
C THR A 16 -9.13 -0.08 -8.38
N TYR A 17 -9.57 1.16 -8.26
CA TYR A 17 -8.90 2.29 -8.92
C TYR A 17 -8.67 3.45 -7.96
N MET A 18 -7.66 4.27 -8.24
CA MET A 18 -7.38 5.49 -7.49
C MET A 18 -7.43 6.69 -8.42
N ARG A 19 -8.11 7.77 -8.01
CA ARG A 19 -8.21 9.00 -8.77
C ARG A 19 -7.11 9.99 -8.38
N GLY A 20 -6.29 10.41 -9.33
CA GLY A 20 -5.23 11.41 -9.11
C GLY A 20 -5.78 12.85 -8.93
N ARG A 21 -5.02 13.71 -8.25
CA ARG A 21 -5.39 15.12 -7.96
C ARG A 21 -5.88 15.92 -9.18
N GLY A 22 -5.29 15.72 -10.36
CA GLY A 22 -5.66 16.47 -11.58
C GLY A 22 -7.05 16.18 -12.14
N SER A 23 -7.72 15.13 -11.66
CA SER A 23 -9.07 14.75 -12.07
C SER A 23 -10.17 15.32 -11.16
N LYS A 24 -9.81 16.03 -10.07
CA LYS A 24 -10.76 16.72 -9.19
C LYS A 24 -11.04 18.12 -9.75
N GLY A 25 -11.99 18.19 -10.69
CA GLY A 25 -12.58 19.47 -11.10
C GLY A 25 -13.21 20.19 -9.89
N ASN A 26 -13.27 21.52 -9.97
CA ASN A 26 -13.57 22.46 -8.88
C ASN A 26 -15.03 22.46 -8.34
N GLY A 27 -15.71 21.32 -8.32
CA GLY A 27 -17.06 21.16 -7.82
C GLY A 27 -17.17 19.83 -7.08
N LEU A 28 -18.13 19.74 -6.16
CA LEU A 28 -18.47 18.59 -5.31
C LEU A 28 -17.83 17.26 -5.74
N GLN A 29 -17.20 16.56 -4.78
CA GLN A 29 -16.80 15.16 -4.90
C GLN A 29 -17.82 14.39 -5.74
N CYS A 30 -17.56 14.22 -7.04
CA CYS A 30 -18.48 13.49 -7.89
C CYS A 30 -18.31 12.02 -7.52
N LEU A 31 -19.20 11.58 -6.64
CA LEU A 31 -19.51 10.24 -6.16
C LEU A 31 -19.92 9.28 -7.29
N ASN A 32 -19.58 9.59 -8.54
CA ASN A 32 -19.94 8.77 -9.69
C ASN A 32 -18.96 7.59 -9.74
N PRO A 33 -19.47 6.35 -9.59
CA PRO A 33 -18.66 5.16 -9.76
C PRO A 33 -18.04 5.15 -11.15
N ILE A 34 -16.76 4.79 -11.27
CA ILE A 34 -16.21 4.49 -12.59
C ILE A 34 -16.82 3.18 -13.07
N VAL A 35 -17.51 3.23 -14.20
CA VAL A 35 -18.05 2.04 -14.86
C VAL A 35 -17.09 1.66 -15.99
N VAL A 36 -16.43 0.52 -15.84
CA VAL A 36 -15.51 -0.02 -16.87
C VAL A 36 -16.13 -1.30 -17.43
N ALA A 37 -16.38 -1.32 -18.74
CA ALA A 37 -16.99 -2.46 -19.43
C ALA A 37 -18.36 -2.93 -18.86
N GLY A 38 -19.08 -2.03 -18.20
CA GLY A 38 -20.39 -2.29 -17.58
C GLY A 38 -20.30 -2.80 -16.13
N ASP A 39 -19.10 -2.95 -15.57
CA ASP A 39 -18.93 -3.30 -14.16
C ASP A 39 -18.38 -2.08 -13.38
N GLU A 40 -18.89 -1.87 -12.18
CA GLU A 40 -18.46 -0.79 -11.28
C GLU A 40 -17.18 -1.19 -10.54
N LEU A 41 -16.21 -0.28 -10.48
CA LEU A 41 -14.98 -0.47 -9.70
C LEU A 41 -15.03 0.37 -8.42
N GLU A 42 -14.42 -0.16 -7.36
CA GLU A 42 -14.26 0.56 -6.10
C GLU A 42 -13.16 1.63 -6.23
N GLU A 43 -13.47 2.85 -5.76
CA GLU A 43 -12.50 3.94 -5.64
C GLU A 43 -11.76 3.83 -4.31
N VAL A 44 -10.43 3.72 -4.36
CA VAL A 44 -9.56 3.71 -3.18
C VAL A 44 -8.76 5.00 -3.10
N ASN A 45 -8.53 5.47 -1.87
CA ASN A 45 -7.68 6.64 -1.62
C ASN A 45 -6.20 6.28 -1.48
N GLU A 46 -5.91 5.02 -1.15
CA GLU A 46 -4.55 4.53 -0.99
C GLU A 46 -4.46 3.04 -1.29
N PHE A 47 -3.30 2.61 -1.80
CA PHE A 47 -3.00 1.20 -2.03
C PHE A 47 -1.49 0.98 -1.97
N VAL A 48 -1.08 -0.27 -1.75
CA VAL A 48 0.33 -0.65 -1.77
C VAL A 48 0.70 -1.15 -3.15
N TYR A 49 1.71 -0.53 -3.76
CA TYR A 49 2.26 -0.95 -5.04
C TYR A 49 3.77 -1.11 -4.93
N LEU A 50 4.28 -2.29 -5.30
CA LEU A 50 5.72 -2.62 -5.23
C LEU A 50 6.33 -2.29 -3.85
N ARG A 51 5.57 -2.53 -2.77
CA ARG A 51 5.93 -2.21 -1.37
C ARG A 51 6.01 -0.71 -1.01
N SER A 52 5.57 0.18 -1.90
CA SER A 52 5.37 1.60 -1.58
C SER A 52 3.88 1.90 -1.40
N LEU A 53 3.56 2.79 -0.46
CA LEU A 53 2.20 3.25 -0.25
C LEU A 53 1.94 4.40 -1.22
N VAL A 54 1.03 4.17 -2.16
CA VAL A 54 0.58 5.18 -3.11
C VAL A 54 -0.71 5.79 -2.57
N THR A 55 -0.76 7.11 -2.45
CA THR A 55 -1.94 7.84 -1.98
C THR A 55 -2.44 8.80 -3.06
N ALA A 56 -3.75 9.04 -3.09
CA ALA A 56 -4.39 9.91 -4.08
C ALA A 56 -3.91 11.37 -4.00
N ASP A 57 -3.47 11.78 -2.81
CA ASP A 57 -2.98 13.12 -2.50
C ASP A 57 -1.45 13.26 -2.61
N ASN A 58 -0.74 12.18 -2.96
CA ASN A 58 0.72 12.07 -3.03
C ASN A 58 1.43 12.41 -1.70
N ASP A 59 0.83 12.01 -0.57
CA ASP A 59 1.41 12.17 0.76
C ASP A 59 2.32 10.99 1.13
N THR A 60 3.62 11.19 0.91
CA THR A 60 4.66 10.23 1.30
C THR A 60 4.88 10.18 2.82
N SER A 61 4.39 11.16 3.57
CA SER A 61 4.58 11.25 5.03
C SER A 61 3.95 10.07 5.75
N LYS A 62 2.80 9.58 5.26
CA LYS A 62 2.11 8.42 5.84
C LYS A 62 2.95 7.15 5.73
N GLU A 63 3.60 6.95 4.58
CA GLU A 63 4.52 5.83 4.38
C GLU A 63 5.73 5.92 5.32
N ILE A 64 6.36 7.10 5.38
CA ILE A 64 7.53 7.36 6.23
C ILE A 64 7.22 7.05 7.70
N ARG A 65 6.10 7.59 8.23
CA ARG A 65 5.68 7.35 9.61
C ARG A 65 5.44 5.87 9.89
N THR A 66 4.78 5.17 8.96
CA THR A 66 4.49 3.73 9.10
C THR A 66 5.78 2.90 9.13
N ARG A 67 6.76 3.23 8.27
CA ARG A 67 8.07 2.57 8.24
C ARG A 67 8.88 2.85 9.51
N ILE A 68 8.87 4.08 10.03
CA ILE A 68 9.51 4.43 11.32
C ILE A 68 8.89 3.60 12.45
N GLN A 69 7.56 3.53 12.52
CA GLN A 69 6.88 2.74 13.55
C GLN A 69 7.18 1.24 13.44
N ALA A 70 7.22 0.70 12.22
CA ALA A 70 7.64 -0.68 11.99
C ALA A 70 9.07 -0.94 12.46
N GLY A 71 9.99 -0.01 12.17
CA GLY A 71 11.37 -0.04 12.66
C GLY A 71 11.45 0.00 14.19
N HIS A 72 10.71 0.90 14.85
CA HIS A 72 10.62 0.95 16.31
C HIS A 72 10.12 -0.38 16.88
N ARG A 73 9.03 -0.94 16.33
CA ARG A 73 8.50 -2.24 16.78
C ARG A 73 9.53 -3.36 16.63
N ALA A 74 10.22 -3.43 15.50
CA ALA A 74 11.27 -4.43 15.27
C ALA A 74 12.43 -4.26 16.26
N TYR A 75 12.92 -3.03 16.43
CA TYR A 75 14.01 -2.73 17.36
C TYR A 75 13.65 -3.07 18.81
N PHE A 76 12.52 -2.58 19.31
CA PHE A 76 12.12 -2.82 20.70
C PHE A 76 11.74 -4.29 20.95
N GLY A 77 11.20 -4.98 19.94
CA GLY A 77 10.95 -6.43 20.01
C GLY A 77 12.25 -7.25 20.13
N LEU A 78 13.31 -6.83 19.45
CA LEU A 78 14.61 -7.50 19.46
C LEU A 78 15.57 -6.98 20.53
N LYS A 79 15.28 -5.84 21.16
CA LYS A 79 16.18 -5.14 22.09
C LYS A 79 16.78 -6.06 23.15
N LYS A 80 15.96 -6.90 23.80
CA LYS A 80 16.42 -7.83 24.86
C LYS A 80 17.38 -8.89 24.33
N THR A 81 17.13 -9.38 23.11
CA THR A 81 17.99 -10.34 22.43
C THR A 81 19.31 -9.67 22.05
N LEU A 82 19.25 -8.48 21.45
CA LEU A 82 20.42 -7.70 21.05
C LEU A 82 21.32 -7.32 22.24
N SER A 83 20.72 -7.08 23.41
CA SER A 83 21.45 -6.74 24.64
C SER A 83 21.90 -7.95 25.46
N SER A 84 21.69 -9.18 24.99
CA SER A 84 22.03 -10.38 25.75
C SER A 84 23.46 -10.86 25.43
N ASP A 85 24.26 -11.07 26.48
CA ASP A 85 25.59 -11.68 26.38
C ASP A 85 25.56 -13.14 25.88
N LYS A 86 24.37 -13.76 25.85
CA LYS A 86 24.16 -15.12 25.33
C LYS A 86 24.05 -15.17 23.81
N VAL A 87 24.01 -14.02 23.13
CA VAL A 87 24.09 -13.98 21.67
C VAL A 87 25.54 -14.14 21.25
N GLN A 88 25.80 -15.13 20.40
CA GLN A 88 27.14 -15.39 19.88
C GLN A 88 27.71 -14.12 19.22
N ARG A 89 28.95 -13.75 19.59
CA ARG A 89 29.60 -12.50 19.17
C ARG A 89 29.63 -12.33 17.65
N SER A 90 29.78 -13.41 16.90
CA SER A 90 29.71 -13.41 15.43
C SER A 90 28.34 -12.98 14.90
N THR A 91 27.25 -13.42 15.53
CA THR A 91 25.88 -13.10 15.15
C THR A 91 25.55 -11.64 15.49
N ASN A 92 26.00 -11.18 16.66
CA ASN A 92 25.85 -9.78 17.08
C ASN A 92 26.58 -8.82 16.11
N LEU A 93 27.85 -9.11 15.77
CA LEU A 93 28.62 -8.33 14.80
C LEU A 93 28.01 -8.30 13.39
N THR A 94 27.30 -9.35 12.98
CA THR A 94 26.62 -9.40 11.68
C THR A 94 25.34 -8.56 11.66
N MET A 95 24.65 -8.45 12.80
CA MET A 95 23.46 -7.60 12.94
C MET A 95 23.76 -6.10 13.02
N HIS A 96 24.99 -5.72 13.38
CA HIS A 96 25.43 -4.32 13.53
C HIS A 96 26.33 -3.83 12.38
N LYS A 97 26.49 -4.62 11.31
CA LYS A 97 27.11 -4.20 10.04
C LYS A 97 26.08 -3.57 9.12
#